data_AF-A0A535P2H6-F1
#
_entry.id   AF-A0A535P2H6-F1
#
_cell.length_a   1.000
_cell.length_b   1.000
_cell.length_c   1.000
_cell.angle_alpha   90.00
_cell.angle_beta   90.00
_cell.angle_gamma   90.00
#
_symmetry.space_group_name_H-M   'P 1'
#
loop_
_entity.id
_entity.type
_entity.pdbx_description
1 polymer ?
#
loop_
_entity_poly.entity_id
_entity_poly.type
_entity_poly.pdbx_seq_one_letter_code
_entity_poly.pdbx_strand_id
1 'polypeptide(L)'
;MLDDRIIERGREFLGSAGVRMENLLEGLQSERKAVEDERFHLNMERVEAEYQRKQLEEERHRLEEQRVKVLNEARAQAARELDEVRASLAKVKVDVSRVNMTRERLGEARQRVQDLEDKVTRIPEPRRSSRRAGADAEAISEASQGPLKIGDTVRVLSFGQNAELLGLSADRSEADVQMGPLRIRVNVDNLERLGKRQPAAGERAAPSVVLPRYEDRPEVAMQLDMRGWRVDAALEELETYLNDAAMSGMSSVRIVHGKGTGALRAAVREHLAHHPLVKSYTSAPPQEGGDGVTIVKLSV
;
A
#
# COMPACT_ATOMS: atom_id res chain seq x y z
N MET A 1 -1.67 -74.70 38.60
CA MET A 1 -1.79 -74.47 37.15
C MET A 1 -2.61 -73.22 36.96
N LEU A 2 -2.13 -72.23 36.20
CA LEU A 2 -2.94 -71.06 35.88
C LEU A 2 -4.12 -71.51 35.01
N ASP A 3 -5.29 -70.91 35.23
CA ASP A 3 -6.52 -71.20 34.50
C ASP A 3 -6.35 -70.86 33.01
N ASP A 4 -6.61 -71.82 32.12
CA ASP A 4 -6.42 -71.67 30.67
C ASP A 4 -7.21 -70.47 30.11
N ARG A 5 -8.34 -70.13 30.73
CA ARG A 5 -9.17 -68.96 30.35
C ARG A 5 -8.50 -67.62 30.61
N ILE A 6 -7.51 -67.56 31.49
CA ILE A 6 -6.72 -66.36 31.78
C ILE A 6 -5.59 -66.23 30.76
N ILE A 7 -4.97 -67.36 30.39
CA ILE A 7 -3.89 -67.40 29.38
C ILE A 7 -4.44 -67.02 28.00
N GLU A 8 -5.62 -67.50 27.64
CA GLU A 8 -6.25 -67.23 26.34
C GLU A 8 -6.66 -65.76 26.19
N ARG A 9 -7.29 -65.17 27.22
CA ARG A 9 -7.59 -63.73 27.27
C ARG A 9 -6.34 -62.86 27.25
N GLY A 10 -5.26 -63.29 27.90
CA GLY A 10 -3.97 -62.60 27.85
C GLY A 10 -3.38 -62.56 26.44
N ARG A 11 -3.48 -63.65 25.68
CA ARG A 11 -3.04 -63.71 24.28
C ARG A 11 -3.85 -62.81 23.35
N GLU A 12 -5.16 -62.76 23.52
CA GLU A 12 -6.05 -61.92 22.73
C GLU A 12 -5.81 -60.41 23.00
N PHE A 13 -5.61 -60.05 24.27
CA PHE A 13 -5.25 -58.68 24.66
C PHE A 13 -3.88 -58.26 24.12
N LEU A 14 -2.87 -59.14 24.20
CA LEU A 14 -1.53 -58.88 23.66
C LEU A 14 -1.54 -58.72 22.13
N GLY A 15 -2.36 -59.49 21.41
CA GLY A 15 -2.57 -59.31 19.98
C GLY A 15 -3.14 -57.93 19.65
N SER A 16 -4.19 -57.51 20.36
CA SER A 16 -4.81 -56.18 20.14
C SER A 16 -3.88 -55.01 20.50
N ALA A 17 -3.05 -55.16 21.54
CA ALA A 17 -2.11 -54.13 21.97
C ALA A 17 -0.91 -54.02 21.01
N GLY A 18 -0.42 -55.15 20.49
CA GLY A 18 0.63 -55.18 19.47
C GLY A 18 0.21 -54.47 18.19
N VAL A 19 -0.98 -54.76 17.67
CA VAL A 19 -1.53 -54.10 16.47
C VAL A 19 -1.71 -52.58 16.68
N ARG A 20 -2.18 -52.15 17.86
CA ARG A 20 -2.26 -50.71 18.19
C ARG A 20 -0.89 -50.04 18.23
N MET A 21 0.12 -50.71 18.79
CA MET A 21 1.49 -50.18 18.85
C MET A 21 2.11 -50.07 17.45
N GLU A 22 1.91 -51.07 16.60
CA GLU A 22 2.42 -51.09 15.24
C GLU A 22 1.81 -49.97 14.40
N ASN A 23 0.49 -49.77 14.49
CA ASN A 23 -0.19 -48.65 13.84
C ASN A 23 0.29 -47.27 14.35
N LEU A 24 0.58 -47.14 15.65
CA LEU A 24 1.14 -45.91 16.21
C LEU A 24 2.57 -45.65 15.70
N LEU A 25 3.40 -46.70 15.59
CA LEU A 25 4.76 -46.58 15.05
C LEU A 25 4.74 -46.23 13.56
N GLU A 26 3.84 -46.82 12.79
CA GLU A 26 3.64 -46.48 11.38
C GLU A 26 3.13 -45.04 11.21
N GLY A 27 2.18 -44.61 12.06
CA GLY A 27 1.74 -43.22 12.16
C GLY A 27 2.89 -42.26 12.44
N LEU A 28 3.70 -42.54 13.45
CA LEU A 28 4.87 -41.72 13.78
C LEU A 28 5.91 -41.69 12.66
N GLN A 29 6.14 -42.80 11.96
CA GLN A 29 7.09 -42.85 10.84
C GLN A 29 6.59 -42.04 9.64
N SER A 30 5.31 -42.17 9.31
CA SER A 30 4.68 -41.40 8.22
C SER A 30 4.64 -39.91 8.53
N GLU A 31 4.31 -39.53 9.76
CA GLU A 31 4.34 -38.14 10.23
C GLU A 31 5.76 -37.57 10.21
N ARG A 32 6.76 -38.33 10.69
CA ARG A 32 8.17 -37.90 10.61
C ARG A 32 8.61 -37.66 9.17
N LYS A 33 8.23 -38.55 8.25
CA LYS A 33 8.53 -38.40 6.83
C LYS A 33 7.86 -37.16 6.22
N ALA A 34 6.58 -36.94 6.53
CA ALA A 34 5.86 -35.75 6.07
C ALA A 34 6.52 -34.45 6.54
N VAL A 35 6.95 -34.40 7.81
CA VAL A 35 7.68 -33.25 8.36
C VAL A 35 9.05 -33.07 7.71
N GLU A 36 9.76 -34.15 7.41
CA GLU A 36 11.04 -34.10 6.68
C GLU A 36 10.87 -33.54 5.26
N ASP A 37 9.84 -34.01 4.53
CA ASP A 37 9.52 -33.56 3.18
C ASP A 37 9.08 -32.08 3.17
N GLU A 38 8.22 -31.67 4.12
CA GLU A 38 7.79 -30.28 4.27
C GLU A 38 8.96 -29.35 4.59
N ARG A 39 9.85 -29.76 5.50
CA ARG A 39 11.08 -29.00 5.82
C ARG A 39 11.98 -28.84 4.60
N PHE A 40 12.07 -29.87 3.76
CA PHE A 40 12.84 -29.80 2.53
C PHE A 40 12.24 -28.77 1.55
N HIS A 41 10.92 -28.80 1.33
CA HIS A 41 10.23 -27.83 0.47
C HIS A 41 10.35 -26.40 0.99
N LEU A 42 10.11 -26.18 2.28
CA LEU A 42 10.28 -24.86 2.92
C LEU A 42 11.71 -24.33 2.77
N ASN A 43 12.72 -25.20 2.92
CA ASN A 43 14.11 -24.79 2.75
C ASN A 43 14.41 -24.41 1.29
N MET A 44 13.86 -25.14 0.32
CA MET A 44 14.00 -24.81 -1.11
C MET A 44 13.36 -23.46 -1.45
N GLU A 45 12.13 -23.23 -1.01
CA GLU A 45 11.44 -21.94 -1.20
C GLU A 45 12.20 -20.80 -0.53
N ARG A 46 12.76 -21.01 0.66
CA ARG A 46 13.56 -20.00 1.35
C ARG A 46 14.81 -19.63 0.56
N VAL A 47 15.51 -20.62 0.01
CA VAL A 47 16.69 -20.37 -0.84
C VAL A 47 16.31 -19.61 -2.11
N GLU A 48 15.20 -19.96 -2.76
CA GLU A 48 14.72 -19.24 -3.94
C GLU A 48 14.35 -17.78 -3.60
N ALA A 49 13.63 -17.56 -2.50
CA ALA A 49 13.26 -16.22 -2.04
C ALA A 49 14.50 -15.38 -1.70
N GLU A 50 15.50 -15.96 -1.03
CA GLU A 50 16.78 -15.30 -0.74
C GLU A 50 17.52 -14.92 -2.03
N TYR A 51 17.51 -15.80 -3.03
CA TYR A 51 18.12 -15.53 -4.34
C TYR A 51 17.40 -14.40 -5.09
N GLN A 52 16.07 -14.45 -5.18
CA GLN A 52 15.25 -13.42 -5.82
C GLN A 52 15.42 -12.06 -5.13
N ARG A 53 15.45 -12.04 -3.79
CA ARG A 53 15.69 -10.82 -3.01
C ARG A 53 17.04 -10.20 -3.36
N LYS A 54 18.08 -11.02 -3.47
CA LYS A 54 19.42 -10.55 -3.85
C LYS A 54 19.45 -9.97 -5.26
N GLN A 55 18.81 -10.62 -6.23
CA GLN A 55 18.72 -10.09 -7.60
C GLN A 55 17.99 -8.75 -7.64
N LEU A 56 16.86 -8.63 -6.95
CA LEU A 56 16.11 -7.38 -6.89
C LEU A 56 16.92 -6.26 -6.25
N GLU A 57 17.69 -6.56 -5.20
CA GLU A 57 18.57 -5.59 -4.55
C GLU A 57 19.67 -5.09 -5.49
N GLU A 58 20.32 -5.99 -6.23
CA GLU A 58 21.31 -5.65 -7.24
C GLU A 58 20.72 -4.80 -8.38
N GLU A 59 19.54 -5.15 -8.88
CA GLU A 59 18.83 -4.35 -9.89
C GLU A 59 18.45 -2.97 -9.36
N ARG A 60 17.97 -2.89 -8.11
CA ARG A 60 17.60 -1.61 -7.49
C ARG A 60 18.82 -0.71 -7.33
N HIS A 61 19.95 -1.26 -6.91
CA HIS A 61 21.20 -0.53 -6.81
C HIS A 61 21.64 0.00 -8.17
N ARG A 62 21.61 -0.85 -9.20
CA ARG A 62 21.95 -0.46 -10.58
C ARG A 62 21.04 0.63 -11.13
N LEU A 63 19.74 0.56 -10.86
CA LEU A 63 18.77 1.58 -11.26
C LEU A 63 19.03 2.91 -10.54
N GLU A 64 19.37 2.87 -9.26
CA GLU A 64 19.69 4.09 -8.50
C GLU A 64 20.98 4.73 -9.00
N GLU A 65 22.03 3.95 -9.28
CA GLU A 65 23.26 4.45 -9.91
C GLU A 65 22.98 5.10 -11.27
N GLN A 66 22.16 4.46 -12.11
CA GLN A 66 21.75 5.02 -13.39
C GLN A 66 20.95 6.31 -13.22
N ARG A 67 20.03 6.35 -12.25
CA ARG A 67 19.23 7.54 -11.94
C ARG A 67 20.12 8.71 -11.51
N VAL A 68 21.05 8.46 -10.60
CA VAL A 68 22.00 9.48 -10.12
C VAL A 68 22.88 9.96 -11.28
N LYS A 69 23.36 9.05 -12.14
CA LYS A 69 24.15 9.40 -13.32
C LYS A 69 23.36 10.32 -14.27
N VAL A 70 22.14 9.93 -14.65
CA VAL A 70 21.28 10.72 -15.53
C VAL A 70 20.95 12.09 -14.92
N LEU A 71 20.67 12.15 -13.62
CA LEU A 71 20.41 13.43 -12.94
C LEU A 71 21.64 14.33 -12.91
N ASN A 72 22.82 13.78 -12.68
CA ASN A 72 24.06 14.55 -12.68
C ASN A 72 24.43 15.04 -14.09
N GLU A 73 24.23 14.20 -15.12
CA GLU A 73 24.40 14.58 -16.53
C GLU A 73 23.42 15.71 -16.90
N ALA A 74 22.14 15.57 -16.55
CA ALA A 74 21.12 16.59 -16.80
C ALA A 74 21.43 17.91 -16.08
N ARG A 75 21.87 17.85 -14.81
CA ARG A 75 22.30 19.04 -14.05
C ARG A 75 23.52 19.71 -14.68
N ALA A 76 24.50 18.92 -15.11
CA ALA A 76 25.70 19.43 -15.76
C ALA A 76 25.37 20.09 -17.11
N GLN A 77 24.42 19.54 -17.86
CA GLN A 77 23.94 20.15 -19.10
C GLN A 77 23.19 21.45 -18.82
N ALA A 78 22.23 21.45 -17.89
CA ALA A 78 21.49 22.64 -17.50
C ALA A 78 22.39 23.77 -16.99
N ALA A 79 23.45 23.45 -16.23
CA ALA A 79 24.44 24.44 -15.79
C ALA A 79 25.16 25.10 -16.97
N ARG A 80 25.59 24.33 -17.97
CA ARG A 80 26.24 24.87 -19.18
C ARG A 80 25.31 25.77 -19.97
N GLU A 81 24.06 25.35 -20.16
CA GLU A 81 23.05 26.15 -20.87
C GLU A 81 22.77 27.47 -20.13
N LEU A 82 22.65 27.44 -18.80
CA LEU A 82 22.48 28.66 -18.00
C LEU A 82 23.68 29.60 -18.09
N ASP A 83 24.90 29.07 -18.09
CA ASP A 83 26.11 29.90 -18.25
C ASP A 83 26.19 30.53 -19.65
N GLU A 84 25.76 29.82 -20.70
CA GLU A 84 25.64 30.36 -22.06
C GLU A 84 24.59 31.47 -22.16
N VAL A 85 23.42 31.27 -21.54
CA VAL A 85 22.36 32.29 -21.45
C VAL A 85 22.87 33.52 -20.67
N ARG A 86 23.59 33.33 -19.56
CA ARG A 86 24.17 34.45 -18.79
C ARG A 86 25.22 35.20 -19.61
N ALA A 87 26.10 34.49 -20.32
CA ALA A 87 27.13 35.11 -21.16
C ALA A 87 26.52 35.92 -22.32
N SER A 88 25.48 35.40 -22.96
CA SER A 88 24.75 36.10 -24.02
C SER A 88 23.99 37.32 -23.49
N LEU A 89 23.33 37.22 -22.34
CA LEU A 89 22.68 38.35 -21.67
C LEU A 89 23.69 39.45 -21.31
N ALA A 90 24.86 39.07 -20.80
CA ALA A 90 25.94 40.01 -20.49
C ALA A 90 26.42 40.75 -21.76
N LYS A 91 26.58 40.04 -22.88
CA LYS A 91 26.89 40.64 -24.19
C LYS A 91 25.83 41.65 -24.62
N VAL A 92 24.55 41.26 -24.60
CA VAL A 92 23.44 42.14 -24.96
C VAL A 92 23.41 43.38 -24.07
N LYS A 93 23.62 43.24 -22.76
CA LYS A 93 23.68 44.37 -21.83
C LYS A 93 24.84 45.33 -22.14
N VAL A 94 26.00 44.80 -22.51
CA VAL A 94 27.17 45.60 -22.94
C VAL A 94 26.88 46.33 -24.26
N ASP A 95 26.26 45.65 -25.22
CA ASP A 95 25.90 46.25 -26.52
C ASP A 95 24.86 47.36 -26.35
N VAL A 96 23.85 47.17 -25.49
CA VAL A 96 22.84 48.18 -25.16
C VAL A 96 23.45 49.38 -24.43
N SER A 97 24.43 49.17 -23.55
CA SER A 97 25.08 50.26 -22.79
C SER A 97 26.12 51.04 -23.59
N ARG A 98 26.71 50.46 -24.64
CA ARG A 98 27.72 51.10 -25.49
C ARG A 98 27.15 51.94 -26.63
N VAL A 99 25.85 51.83 -26.92
CA VAL A 99 25.25 52.48 -28.09
C VAL A 99 24.03 53.31 -27.67
N ASN A 100 24.11 54.64 -27.86
CA ASN A 100 22.92 55.49 -28.04
C ASN A 100 22.18 54.97 -29.29
N MET A 101 21.28 54.00 -29.14
CA MET A 101 20.73 53.25 -30.28
C MET A 101 19.62 53.99 -31.01
N THR A 102 19.73 53.99 -32.34
CA THR A 102 18.62 54.20 -33.28
C THR A 102 17.55 53.11 -33.10
N ARG A 103 16.28 53.47 -33.37
CA ARG A 103 15.08 52.64 -33.16
C ARG A 103 15.19 51.20 -33.71
N GLU A 104 15.93 51.00 -34.80
CA GLU A 104 16.13 49.71 -35.48
C GLU A 104 16.92 48.69 -34.66
N ARG A 105 18.08 49.08 -34.10
CA ARG A 105 18.91 48.14 -33.32
C ARG A 105 18.23 47.74 -32.01
N LEU A 106 17.34 48.60 -31.50
CA LEU A 106 16.58 48.36 -30.27
C LEU A 106 15.48 47.31 -30.50
N GLY A 107 14.99 47.19 -31.74
CA GLY A 107 14.17 46.08 -32.20
C GLY A 107 14.95 44.78 -32.22
N GLU A 108 16.13 44.74 -32.85
CA GLU A 108 16.96 43.51 -32.90
C GLU A 108 17.37 42.99 -31.53
N ALA A 109 17.73 43.89 -30.59
CA ALA A 109 18.10 43.51 -29.24
C ALA A 109 16.92 42.91 -28.46
N ARG A 110 15.72 43.47 -28.61
CA ARG A 110 14.48 42.91 -28.02
C ARG A 110 14.15 41.55 -28.63
N GLN A 111 14.30 41.42 -29.94
CA GLN A 111 14.01 40.18 -30.65
C GLN A 111 14.96 39.06 -30.23
N ARG A 112 16.25 39.36 -30.03
CA ARG A 112 17.22 38.39 -29.49
C ARG A 112 16.90 37.98 -28.05
N VAL A 113 16.44 38.89 -27.20
CA VAL A 113 16.01 38.55 -25.82
C VAL A 113 14.78 37.65 -25.85
N GLN A 114 13.83 37.94 -26.73
CA GLN A 114 12.61 37.16 -26.90
C GLN A 114 12.91 35.75 -27.45
N ASP A 115 13.82 35.63 -28.42
CA ASP A 115 14.30 34.33 -28.93
C ASP A 115 15.01 33.49 -27.85
N LEU A 116 15.67 34.15 -26.89
CA LEU A 116 16.32 33.51 -25.74
C LEU A 116 15.28 33.07 -24.69
N GLU A 117 14.26 33.88 -24.41
CA GLU A 117 13.14 33.51 -23.53
C GLU A 117 12.30 32.35 -24.10
N ASP A 118 12.09 32.32 -25.41
CA ASP A 118 11.36 31.24 -26.11
C ASP A 118 12.13 29.91 -26.12
N LYS A 119 13.47 29.95 -26.06
CA LYS A 119 14.30 28.75 -25.91
C LYS A 119 14.27 28.19 -24.48
N VAL A 120 14.14 29.05 -23.48
CA VAL A 120 14.11 28.65 -22.05
C VAL A 120 12.73 28.16 -21.61
N THR A 121 11.65 28.70 -22.16
CA THR A 121 10.28 28.22 -21.88
C THR A 121 9.95 26.87 -22.52
N ARG A 122 10.81 26.36 -23.41
CA ARG A 122 10.71 25.02 -24.01
C ARG A 122 11.54 23.96 -23.29
N ILE A 123 11.73 24.04 -21.97
CA ILE A 123 12.10 22.85 -21.20
C ILE A 123 10.86 21.95 -21.25
N PRO A 124 10.87 20.83 -22.01
CA PRO A 124 9.74 19.93 -22.00
C PRO A 124 9.72 19.35 -20.60
N GLU A 125 8.68 19.66 -19.82
CA GLU A 125 8.37 18.83 -18.66
C GLU A 125 8.43 17.37 -19.12
N PRO A 126 9.02 16.45 -18.34
CA PRO A 126 9.05 15.05 -18.70
C PRO A 126 7.62 14.59 -18.88
N ARG A 127 7.14 14.64 -20.13
CA ARG A 127 5.89 14.06 -20.55
C ARG A 127 6.09 12.58 -20.29
N ARG A 128 5.59 12.11 -19.16
CA ARG A 128 5.22 10.70 -18.98
C ARG A 128 4.61 10.32 -20.32
N SER A 129 5.20 9.37 -21.03
CA SER A 129 4.77 9.03 -22.37
C SER A 129 3.35 8.47 -22.30
N SER A 130 2.36 9.35 -22.25
CA SER A 130 0.95 9.07 -22.46
C SER A 130 0.81 8.93 -23.96
N ARG A 131 1.27 7.78 -24.47
CA ARG A 131 1.20 7.42 -25.89
C ARG A 131 -0.25 7.16 -26.36
N ARG A 132 -1.26 7.86 -25.80
CA ARG A 132 -2.69 7.65 -26.07
C ARG A 132 -3.60 8.89 -26.12
N ALA A 133 -3.15 10.12 -25.85
CA ALA A 133 -4.08 11.25 -25.66
C ALA A 133 -3.90 12.40 -26.67
N GLY A 134 -3.83 12.11 -27.98
CA GLY A 134 -3.57 13.13 -29.01
C GLY A 134 -4.80 13.61 -29.80
N ALA A 135 -5.91 12.87 -29.82
CA ALA A 135 -7.01 13.14 -30.75
C ALA A 135 -8.31 13.66 -30.09
N ASP A 136 -8.43 13.58 -28.77
CA ASP A 136 -9.71 13.80 -28.08
C ASP A 136 -9.81 15.18 -27.39
N ALA A 137 -8.73 15.98 -27.40
CA ALA A 137 -8.64 17.19 -26.58
C ALA A 137 -9.49 18.37 -27.09
N GLU A 138 -9.77 18.47 -28.39
CA GLU A 138 -10.55 19.60 -28.94
C GLU A 138 -12.06 19.42 -28.76
N ALA A 139 -12.56 18.18 -28.71
CA ALA A 139 -14.00 17.90 -28.55
C ALA A 139 -14.50 17.97 -27.09
N ILE A 140 -13.60 18.04 -26.10
CA ILE A 140 -13.96 18.05 -24.68
C ILE A 140 -14.31 19.47 -24.19
N SER A 141 -13.82 20.53 -24.84
CA SER A 141 -13.95 21.90 -24.30
C SER A 141 -15.36 22.50 -24.35
N GLU A 142 -16.23 22.08 -25.27
CA GLU A 142 -17.61 22.60 -25.37
C GLU A 142 -18.61 21.86 -24.46
N ALA A 143 -18.25 20.69 -23.94
CA ALA A 143 -19.12 19.86 -23.10
C ALA A 143 -19.00 20.17 -21.59
N SER A 144 -18.12 21.09 -21.19
CA SER A 144 -17.69 21.27 -19.79
C SER A 144 -18.40 22.36 -19.00
N GLN A 145 -19.41 23.06 -19.55
CA GLN A 145 -20.12 24.13 -18.83
C GLN A 145 -21.64 23.92 -18.73
N GLY A 146 -22.05 22.91 -17.96
CA GLY A 146 -23.43 22.78 -17.51
C GLY A 146 -23.54 22.03 -16.18
N PRO A 147 -24.61 22.23 -15.40
CA PRO A 147 -24.74 21.64 -14.07
C PRO A 147 -24.66 20.11 -14.15
N LEU A 148 -23.85 19.53 -13.26
CA LEU A 148 -23.65 18.08 -13.11
C LEU A 148 -25.01 17.38 -12.92
N LYS A 149 -25.27 16.35 -13.73
CA LYS A 149 -26.47 15.52 -13.59
C LYS A 149 -26.09 14.16 -13.04
N ILE A 150 -26.98 13.61 -12.23
CA ILE A 150 -26.89 12.25 -11.70
C ILE A 150 -26.88 11.28 -12.90
N GLY A 151 -25.88 10.40 -12.97
CA GLY A 151 -25.61 9.46 -14.05
C GLY A 151 -24.59 9.92 -15.11
N ASP A 152 -23.92 11.06 -14.92
CA ASP A 152 -22.84 11.49 -15.81
C ASP A 152 -21.50 10.85 -15.43
N THR A 153 -20.67 10.51 -16.42
CA THR A 153 -19.27 10.13 -16.20
C THR A 153 -18.46 11.39 -15.89
N VAL A 154 -17.91 11.46 -14.69
CA VAL A 154 -17.13 12.58 -14.19
C VAL A 154 -15.72 12.11 -13.88
N ARG A 155 -14.72 12.90 -14.26
CA ARG A 155 -13.34 12.69 -13.85
C ARG A 155 -13.12 13.35 -12.50
N VAL A 156 -12.64 12.58 -11.54
CA VAL A 156 -12.24 13.14 -10.25
C VAL A 156 -10.81 13.63 -10.37
N LEU A 157 -10.61 14.95 -10.30
CA LEU A 157 -9.29 15.58 -10.45
C LEU A 157 -8.30 15.08 -9.38
N SER A 158 -8.76 14.87 -8.15
CA SER A 158 -7.94 14.40 -7.02
C SER A 158 -7.38 12.99 -7.22
N PHE A 159 -8.08 12.12 -7.98
CA PHE A 159 -7.66 10.74 -8.23
C PHE A 159 -7.23 10.50 -9.68
N GLY A 160 -7.47 11.47 -10.57
CA GLY A 160 -7.20 11.37 -12.01
C GLY A 160 -8.04 10.32 -12.74
N GLN A 161 -9.03 9.70 -12.07
CA GLN A 161 -9.84 8.58 -12.56
C GLN A 161 -11.26 9.00 -12.96
N ASN A 162 -11.86 8.21 -13.84
CA ASN A 162 -13.24 8.38 -14.28
C ASN A 162 -14.19 7.69 -13.28
N ALA A 163 -15.27 8.37 -12.93
CA ALA A 163 -16.28 7.95 -11.98
C ALA A 163 -17.67 8.20 -12.56
N GLU A 164 -18.67 7.45 -12.13
CA GLU A 164 -20.08 7.75 -12.42
C GLU A 164 -20.69 8.51 -11.25
N LEU A 165 -21.35 9.64 -11.52
CA LEU A 165 -21.97 10.45 -10.47
C LEU A 165 -23.31 9.81 -10.05
N LEU A 166 -23.36 9.23 -8.85
CA LEU A 166 -24.54 8.54 -8.33
C LEU A 166 -25.50 9.44 -7.54
N GLY A 167 -24.96 10.50 -6.93
CA GLY A 167 -25.75 11.38 -6.08
C GLY A 167 -25.10 12.74 -5.94
N LEU A 168 -25.93 13.78 -5.82
CA LEU A 168 -25.49 15.14 -5.50
C LEU A 168 -26.14 15.51 -4.16
N SER A 169 -25.34 16.01 -3.21
CA SER A 169 -25.84 16.51 -1.93
C SER A 169 -26.79 17.71 -2.14
N ALA A 170 -27.76 17.90 -1.24
CA ALA A 170 -28.80 18.92 -1.34
C ALA A 170 -28.22 20.35 -1.47
N ASP A 171 -27.03 20.58 -0.90
CA ASP A 171 -26.31 21.85 -0.91
C ASP A 171 -25.36 22.01 -2.10
N ARG A 172 -25.33 21.06 -3.04
CA ARG A 172 -24.43 21.02 -4.23
C ARG A 172 -22.94 21.16 -3.92
N SER A 173 -22.51 20.95 -2.67
CA SER A 173 -21.11 21.00 -2.25
C SER A 173 -20.40 19.65 -2.37
N GLU A 174 -21.15 18.55 -2.26
CA GLU A 174 -20.62 17.19 -2.26
C GLU A 174 -21.37 16.30 -3.26
N ALA A 175 -20.63 15.44 -3.95
CA ALA A 175 -21.14 14.48 -4.91
C ALA A 175 -20.62 13.08 -4.60
N ASP A 176 -21.52 12.11 -4.57
CA ASP A 176 -21.19 10.70 -4.44
C ASP A 176 -20.87 10.16 -5.84
N VAL A 177 -19.62 9.74 -6.04
CA VAL A 177 -19.13 9.23 -7.31
C VAL A 177 -18.64 7.79 -7.19
N GLN A 178 -18.90 6.99 -8.21
CA GLN A 178 -18.53 5.58 -8.29
C GLN A 178 -17.41 5.38 -9.31
N MET A 179 -16.19 5.13 -8.83
CA MET A 179 -15.02 4.74 -9.61
C MET A 179 -14.91 3.21 -9.61
N GLY A 180 -15.53 2.55 -10.59
CA GLY A 180 -15.55 1.08 -10.65
C GLY A 180 -16.23 0.46 -9.41
N PRO A 181 -15.55 -0.37 -8.59
CA PRO A 181 -16.11 -0.92 -7.35
C PRO A 181 -16.13 0.08 -6.18
N LEU A 182 -15.43 1.22 -6.32
CA LEU A 182 -15.16 2.17 -5.25
C LEU A 182 -16.17 3.33 -5.29
N ARG A 183 -16.90 3.56 -4.19
CA ARG A 183 -17.82 4.70 -4.02
C ARG A 183 -17.22 5.71 -3.04
N ILE A 184 -17.04 6.95 -3.47
CA ILE A 184 -16.42 8.01 -2.67
C ILE A 184 -17.25 9.28 -2.78
N ARG A 185 -17.36 10.01 -1.67
CA ARG A 185 -17.92 11.35 -1.64
C ARG A 185 -16.82 12.37 -1.90
N VAL A 186 -16.98 13.17 -2.94
CA VAL A 186 -15.99 14.17 -3.37
C VAL A 186 -16.65 15.52 -3.57
N ASN A 187 -15.92 16.59 -3.30
CA ASN A 187 -16.41 17.94 -3.51
C ASN A 187 -16.64 18.19 -5.01
N VAL A 188 -17.70 18.92 -5.34
CA VAL A 188 -18.09 19.26 -6.72
C VAL A 188 -16.97 20.00 -7.47
N ASP A 189 -16.13 20.78 -6.77
CA ASP A 189 -14.99 21.48 -7.36
C ASP A 189 -13.90 20.53 -7.88
N ASN A 190 -13.86 19.29 -7.38
CA ASN A 190 -12.91 18.26 -7.80
C ASN A 190 -13.45 17.38 -8.93
N LEU A 191 -14.59 17.74 -9.54
CA LEU A 191 -15.26 16.96 -10.57
C LEU A 191 -15.26 17.70 -11.92
N GLU A 192 -14.72 17.05 -12.94
CA GLU A 192 -14.76 17.52 -14.32
C GLU A 192 -15.63 16.57 -15.15
N ARG A 193 -16.66 17.07 -15.83
CA ARG A 193 -17.58 16.22 -16.61
C ARG A 193 -16.90 15.72 -17.88
N LEU A 194 -16.79 14.39 -18.03
CA LEU A 194 -16.46 13.76 -19.29
C LEU A 194 -17.78 13.34 -19.95
N GLY A 195 -18.19 14.06 -21.01
CA GLY A 195 -19.45 13.79 -21.71
C GLY A 195 -19.67 12.30 -21.98
N LYS A 196 -20.94 11.86 -21.85
CA LYS A 196 -21.38 10.46 -21.91
C LYS A 196 -20.66 9.64 -22.98
N ARG A 197 -19.73 8.78 -22.57
CA ARG A 197 -19.19 7.72 -23.42
C ARG A 197 -19.08 6.42 -22.61
N GLN A 198 -19.85 5.42 -23.05
CA GLN A 198 -19.91 4.08 -22.49
C GLN A 198 -18.52 3.42 -22.35
N PRO A 199 -18.33 2.55 -21.35
CA PRO A 199 -17.02 2.01 -21.00
C PRO A 199 -16.53 1.04 -22.08
N ALA A 200 -15.39 1.37 -22.69
CA ALA A 200 -14.64 0.44 -23.51
C ALA A 200 -13.95 -0.59 -22.60
N ALA A 201 -14.29 -1.85 -22.81
CA ALA A 201 -13.62 -2.99 -22.21
C ALA A 201 -12.13 -3.00 -22.59
N GLY A 202 -11.26 -3.19 -21.57
CA GLY A 202 -9.88 -3.61 -21.78
C GLY A 202 -8.83 -2.61 -21.32
N GLU A 203 -8.64 -2.47 -20.01
CA GLU A 203 -7.33 -2.12 -19.46
C GLU A 203 -7.03 -3.06 -18.27
N ARG A 204 -5.94 -3.82 -18.44
CA ARG A 204 -5.43 -4.80 -17.48
C ARG A 204 -5.14 -4.08 -16.16
N ALA A 205 -5.82 -4.51 -15.11
CA ALA A 205 -5.55 -4.09 -13.75
C ALA A 205 -4.09 -4.41 -13.40
N ALA A 206 -3.32 -3.38 -13.07
CA ALA A 206 -2.23 -3.53 -12.12
C ALA A 206 -2.80 -4.16 -10.83
N PRO A 207 -2.02 -4.90 -10.02
CA PRO A 207 -2.54 -5.44 -8.76
C PRO A 207 -2.92 -4.26 -7.85
N SER A 208 -4.20 -3.88 -7.90
CA SER A 208 -4.81 -2.98 -6.94
C SER A 208 -4.99 -3.80 -5.68
N VAL A 209 -4.33 -3.39 -4.61
CA VAL A 209 -4.71 -3.82 -3.26
C VAL A 209 -6.21 -3.56 -3.14
N VAL A 210 -6.98 -4.65 -3.10
CA VAL A 210 -8.41 -4.63 -2.86
C VAL A 210 -8.57 -4.18 -1.42
N LEU A 211 -8.83 -2.89 -1.20
CA LEU A 211 -9.33 -2.44 0.09
C LEU A 211 -10.74 -3.05 0.23
N PRO A 212 -10.99 -3.91 1.23
CA PRO A 212 -12.29 -4.53 1.40
C PRO A 212 -13.38 -3.47 1.55
N ARG A 213 -14.54 -3.80 0.98
CA ARG A 213 -15.78 -3.01 1.07
C ARG A 213 -16.06 -2.71 2.55
N TYR A 214 -16.67 -1.57 2.84
CA TYR A 214 -17.11 -1.25 4.22
C TYR A 214 -18.05 -2.32 4.80
N GLU A 215 -18.69 -3.12 3.93
CA GLU A 215 -19.57 -4.24 4.27
C GLU A 215 -18.85 -5.60 4.42
N ASP A 216 -17.56 -5.69 4.06
CA ASP A 216 -16.73 -6.91 4.18
C ASP A 216 -15.69 -6.79 5.33
N ARG A 217 -15.74 -5.70 6.12
CA ARG A 217 -14.90 -5.59 7.32
C ARG A 217 -15.46 -6.54 8.38
N PRO A 218 -14.63 -7.41 8.98
CA PRO A 218 -15.08 -8.15 10.15
C PRO A 218 -15.61 -7.16 11.19
N GLU A 219 -16.76 -7.44 11.80
CA GLU A 219 -17.23 -6.68 12.96
C GLU A 219 -16.31 -7.00 14.14
N VAL A 220 -15.18 -6.29 14.21
CA VAL A 220 -14.19 -6.48 15.26
C VAL A 220 -14.61 -5.68 16.48
N ALA A 221 -14.61 -6.32 17.65
CA ALA A 221 -14.83 -5.61 18.91
C ALA A 221 -13.63 -4.70 19.21
N MET A 222 -13.86 -3.50 19.75
CA MET A 222 -12.77 -2.59 20.19
C MET A 222 -11.92 -3.15 21.36
N GLN A 223 -12.35 -4.27 21.93
CA GLN A 223 -11.72 -4.93 23.07
C GLN A 223 -11.64 -6.44 22.86
N LEU A 224 -10.46 -7.01 23.10
CA LEU A 224 -10.24 -8.45 23.22
C LEU A 224 -10.10 -8.83 24.70
N ASP A 225 -10.97 -9.71 25.20
CA ASP A 225 -10.89 -10.24 26.57
C ASP A 225 -10.36 -11.67 26.56
N MET A 226 -9.18 -11.85 27.15
CA MET A 226 -8.44 -13.11 27.19
C MET A 226 -8.20 -13.57 28.64
N ARG A 227 -9.02 -13.09 29.59
CA ARG A 227 -8.91 -13.50 31.00
C ARG A 227 -9.21 -14.99 31.14
N GLY A 228 -8.32 -15.68 31.84
CA GLY A 228 -8.46 -17.12 32.12
C GLY A 228 -8.00 -18.03 30.98
N TRP A 229 -7.49 -17.47 29.88
CA TRP A 229 -6.95 -18.25 28.78
C TRP A 229 -5.53 -18.74 29.09
N ARG A 230 -5.13 -19.84 28.45
CA ARG A 230 -3.73 -20.25 28.44
C ARG A 230 -2.94 -19.30 27.54
N VAL A 231 -1.66 -19.06 27.88
CA VAL A 231 -0.80 -18.11 27.16
C VAL A 231 -0.75 -18.40 25.67
N ASP A 232 -0.52 -19.66 25.29
CA ASP A 232 -0.38 -20.06 23.88
C ASP A 232 -1.63 -19.70 23.06
N ALA A 233 -2.82 -20.07 23.56
CA ALA A 233 -4.10 -19.77 22.90
C ALA A 233 -4.40 -18.27 22.86
N ALA A 234 -4.00 -17.53 23.90
CA ALA A 234 -4.20 -16.08 23.95
C ALA A 234 -3.33 -15.33 22.93
N LEU A 235 -2.13 -15.81 22.64
CA LEU A 235 -1.25 -15.21 21.64
C LEU A 235 -1.73 -15.48 20.21
N GLU A 236 -2.22 -16.70 19.94
CA GLU A 236 -2.79 -17.05 18.64
C GLU A 236 -4.01 -16.19 18.29
N GLU A 237 -4.92 -16.02 19.25
CA GLU A 237 -6.08 -15.15 19.04
C GLU A 237 -5.69 -13.66 18.97
N LEU A 238 -4.71 -13.23 19.76
CA LEU A 238 -4.21 -11.85 19.73
C LEU A 238 -3.69 -11.48 18.35
N GLU A 239 -2.97 -12.38 17.69
CA GLU A 239 -2.46 -12.20 16.32
C GLU A 239 -3.62 -11.97 15.34
N THR A 240 -4.59 -12.88 15.33
CA THR A 240 -5.78 -12.79 14.47
C THR A 240 -6.54 -11.49 14.71
N TYR A 241 -6.76 -11.15 15.98
CA TYR A 241 -7.45 -9.93 16.38
C TYR A 241 -6.74 -8.65 15.94
N LEU A 242 -5.41 -8.57 16.06
CA LEU A 242 -4.64 -7.40 15.63
C LEU A 242 -4.70 -7.21 14.10
N ASN A 243 -4.68 -8.30 13.34
CA ASN A 243 -4.85 -8.27 11.89
C ASN A 243 -6.24 -7.76 11.51
N ASP A 244 -7.29 -8.31 12.13
CA ASP A 244 -8.67 -7.90 11.84
C ASP A 244 -8.94 -6.45 12.25
N ALA A 245 -8.40 -6.00 13.39
CA ALA A 245 -8.50 -4.63 13.85
C ALA A 245 -7.79 -3.64 12.91
N ALA A 246 -6.60 -4.00 12.41
CA ALA A 246 -5.87 -3.19 11.43
C ALA A 246 -6.60 -3.12 10.08
N MET A 247 -7.11 -4.26 9.58
CA MET A 247 -7.94 -4.34 8.37
C MET A 247 -9.22 -3.52 8.49
N SER A 248 -9.79 -3.45 9.70
CA SER A 248 -10.97 -2.65 10.02
C SER A 248 -10.67 -1.15 10.15
N GLY A 249 -9.39 -0.76 10.09
CA GLY A 249 -8.94 0.64 10.18
C GLY A 249 -9.02 1.22 11.59
N MET A 250 -8.96 0.38 12.63
CA MET A 250 -8.99 0.85 14.02
C MET A 250 -7.66 1.52 14.39
N SER A 251 -7.71 2.72 14.95
CA SER A 251 -6.51 3.43 15.39
C SER A 251 -5.95 2.91 16.72
N SER A 252 -6.80 2.31 17.56
CA SER A 252 -6.41 1.72 18.84
C SER A 252 -7.40 0.64 19.31
N VAL A 253 -6.87 -0.36 20.02
CA VAL A 253 -7.64 -1.46 20.61
C VAL A 253 -7.25 -1.72 22.06
N ARG A 254 -8.12 -2.40 22.80
CA ARG A 254 -7.93 -2.74 24.22
C ARG A 254 -7.76 -4.25 24.40
N ILE A 255 -6.67 -4.67 25.04
CA ILE A 255 -6.39 -6.07 25.34
C ILE A 255 -6.54 -6.30 26.84
N VAL A 256 -7.53 -7.08 27.26
CA VAL A 256 -7.83 -7.39 28.66
C VAL A 256 -7.25 -8.77 29.00
N HIS A 257 -6.06 -8.78 29.57
CA HIS A 257 -5.38 -9.99 30.03
C HIS A 257 -5.56 -10.25 31.54
N GLY A 258 -6.12 -9.29 32.28
CA GLY A 258 -6.27 -9.37 33.73
C GLY A 258 -4.97 -9.10 34.49
N LYS A 259 -5.07 -8.99 35.82
CA LYS A 259 -3.92 -8.69 36.71
C LYS A 259 -3.19 -9.97 37.13
N GLY A 260 -3.94 -10.93 37.71
CA GLY A 260 -3.50 -12.30 37.97
C GLY A 260 -2.05 -12.46 38.47
N THR A 261 -1.38 -13.50 37.97
CA THR A 261 0.06 -13.74 38.17
C THR A 261 0.94 -12.90 37.24
N GLY A 262 0.36 -12.11 36.35
CA GLY A 262 1.08 -11.32 35.34
C GLY A 262 1.62 -12.11 34.14
N ALA A 263 1.44 -13.43 34.09
CA ALA A 263 1.98 -14.27 33.00
C ALA A 263 1.41 -13.87 31.61
N LEU A 264 0.08 -13.73 31.49
CA LEU A 264 -0.54 -13.26 30.25
C LEU A 264 -0.11 -11.83 29.90
N ARG A 265 0.00 -10.93 30.88
CA ARG A 265 0.48 -9.56 30.67
C ARG A 265 1.89 -9.54 30.07
N ALA A 266 2.80 -10.35 30.62
CA ALA A 266 4.17 -10.41 30.16
C ALA A 266 4.25 -10.93 28.72
N ALA A 267 3.59 -12.06 28.44
CA ALA A 267 3.55 -12.67 27.12
C ALA A 267 2.92 -11.73 26.07
N VAL A 268 1.79 -11.10 26.38
CA VAL A 268 1.13 -10.14 25.49
C VAL A 268 2.04 -8.96 25.18
N ARG A 269 2.75 -8.39 26.17
CA ARG A 269 3.65 -7.26 25.94
C ARG A 269 4.88 -7.63 25.11
N GLU A 270 5.43 -8.81 25.34
CA GLU A 270 6.54 -9.33 24.55
C GLU A 270 6.12 -9.53 23.08
N HIS A 271 4.93 -10.08 22.85
CA HIS A 271 4.36 -10.22 21.51
C HIS A 271 4.16 -8.87 20.84
N LEU A 272 3.49 -7.92 21.52
CA LEU A 272 3.22 -6.58 21.01
C LEU A 272 4.49 -5.76 20.72
N ALA A 273 5.60 -6.03 21.41
CA ALA A 273 6.88 -5.34 21.18
C ALA A 273 7.51 -5.68 19.83
N HIS A 274 7.21 -6.85 19.28
CA HIS A 274 7.79 -7.34 18.03
C HIS A 274 6.78 -7.36 16.87
N HIS A 275 5.52 -6.98 17.13
CA HIS A 275 4.44 -7.10 16.16
C HIS A 275 4.44 -5.93 15.16
N PRO A 276 4.49 -6.18 13.83
CA PRO A 276 4.66 -5.14 12.81
C PRO A 276 3.47 -4.16 12.72
N LEU A 277 2.26 -4.60 13.06
CA LEU A 277 1.06 -3.76 13.07
C LEU A 277 0.91 -2.87 14.32
N VAL A 278 1.83 -2.98 15.29
CA VAL A 278 1.77 -2.22 16.55
C VAL A 278 2.71 -1.02 16.49
N LYS A 279 2.15 0.17 16.67
CA LYS A 279 2.92 1.43 16.73
C LYS A 279 3.44 1.72 18.14
N SER A 280 2.61 1.45 19.15
CA SER A 280 2.97 1.60 20.57
C SER A 280 1.92 0.92 21.45
N TYR A 281 2.28 0.57 22.68
CA TYR A 281 1.35 0.04 23.67
C TYR A 281 1.62 0.62 25.06
N THR A 282 0.57 0.73 25.89
CA THR A 282 0.66 1.24 27.27
C THR A 282 -0.31 0.52 28.19
N SER A 283 -0.04 0.48 29.50
CA SER A 283 -1.08 0.14 30.49
C SER A 283 -2.24 1.13 30.37
N ALA A 284 -3.47 0.65 30.57
CA ALA A 284 -4.63 1.52 30.71
C ALA A 284 -4.55 2.37 31.99
N PRO A 285 -5.26 3.52 32.06
CA PRO A 285 -5.42 4.27 33.31
C PRO A 285 -6.05 3.42 34.42
N PRO A 286 -5.79 3.73 35.71
CA PRO A 286 -6.38 3.00 36.83
C PRO A 286 -7.91 2.91 36.78
N GLN A 287 -8.60 3.95 36.30
CA GLN A 287 -10.06 3.98 36.16
C GLN A 287 -10.58 3.03 35.07
N GLU A 288 -9.71 2.56 34.18
CA GLU A 288 -10.06 1.76 33.01
C GLU A 288 -9.46 0.34 33.07
N GLY A 289 -9.07 -0.13 34.25
CA GLY A 289 -8.54 -1.49 34.48
C GLY A 289 -7.04 -1.54 34.80
N GLY A 290 -6.33 -0.41 34.67
CA GLY A 290 -4.93 -0.29 35.06
C GLY A 290 -4.03 -1.33 34.38
N ASP A 291 -3.16 -1.93 35.19
CA ASP A 291 -2.23 -2.99 34.75
C ASP A 291 -2.90 -4.30 34.28
N GLY A 292 -4.22 -4.43 34.38
CA GLY A 292 -4.97 -5.57 33.82
C GLY A 292 -5.38 -5.40 32.36
N VAL A 293 -5.12 -4.23 31.79
CA VAL A 293 -5.50 -3.88 30.42
C VAL A 293 -4.32 -3.18 29.73
N THR A 294 -4.03 -3.60 28.50
CA THR A 294 -3.05 -2.95 27.64
C THR A 294 -3.79 -2.27 26.48
N ILE A 295 -3.55 -0.97 26.30
CA ILE A 295 -4.05 -0.18 25.17
C ILE A 295 -2.99 -0.22 24.08
N VAL A 296 -3.37 -0.66 22.90
CA VAL A 296 -2.49 -0.83 21.74
C VAL A 296 -2.88 0.19 20.68
N LYS A 297 -1.91 0.96 20.17
CA LYS A 297 -2.08 1.83 19.01
C LYS A 297 -1.57 1.10 17.77
N LEU A 298 -2.41 1.00 16.75
CA LEU A 298 -2.10 0.29 15.52
C LEU A 298 -1.43 1.21 14.49
N SER A 299 -0.60 0.61 13.64
CA SER A 299 0.02 1.25 12.47
C SER A 299 -0.94 1.15 11.28
N VAL A 300 -2.04 1.90 11.34
CA VAL A 300 -2.97 2.09 10.20
C VAL A 300 -2.53 3.28 9.36
#